data_AF-A0A5Y3PS23-F1
#
_entry.id   AF-A0A5Y3PS23-F1
#
_cell.length_a   1.000
_cell.length_b   1.000
_cell.length_c   1.000
_cell.angle_alpha   90.00
_cell.angle_beta   90.00
_cell.angle_gamma   90.00
#
_symmetry.space_group_name_H-M   'P 1'
#
loop_
_entity.id
_entity.type
_entity.pdbx_description
1 polymer ?
#
loop_
_entity_poly.entity_id
_entity_poly.type
_entity_poly.pdbx_seq_one_letter_code
_entity_poly.pdbx_strand_id
1 'polypeptide(L)'
;MNQKAQANENSTVIQIAGNLTQGISFAECERLFNLLLTENFPRLEAIAASTAKENVDALVKATFEKIDSKIDQISVEKLAQPDVQSTFNNAVQGVARKGTKIDIDLLAELLESRIEKDSTDYIDNCIEAAVEMVPKLTSDMLAILPALHFIQSLTWSNPAEVDNVYGLIYDHFLSRGDDMSRSKLKTMASIGVGSYVNIMGSNTFEGMKEKNNYLQGIDAELKYPRMYQALNFYDQKDLHQLTLTTPGQVIAIKMLEKIFPSMNLRDFLQ
;
A
#
# COMPACT_ATOMS: atom_id res chain seq x y z
N MET A 1 68.96 17.10 -17.08
CA MET A 1 69.07 16.04 -16.07
C MET A 1 68.62 14.74 -16.71
N ASN A 2 69.50 13.74 -16.85
CA ASN A 2 69.13 12.42 -17.35
C ASN A 2 68.78 11.52 -16.16
N GLN A 3 67.52 11.08 -16.04
CA GLN A 3 67.15 10.03 -15.09
C GLN A 3 67.47 8.67 -15.72
N LYS A 4 68.19 7.80 -15.00
CA LYS A 4 68.46 6.41 -15.39
C LYS A 4 67.75 5.48 -14.40
N ALA A 5 66.93 4.56 -14.90
CA ALA A 5 66.27 3.53 -14.10
C ALA A 5 67.03 2.20 -14.22
N GLN A 6 67.19 1.48 -13.10
CA GLN A 6 67.76 0.13 -13.05
C GLN A 6 66.63 -0.89 -12.86
N ALA A 7 66.68 -1.98 -13.63
CA ALA A 7 65.72 -3.09 -13.57
C ALA A 7 66.44 -4.42 -13.32
N ASN A 8 65.74 -5.32 -12.61
CA ASN A 8 66.18 -6.69 -12.41
C ASN A 8 65.58 -7.60 -13.49
N GLU A 9 66.06 -8.86 -13.58
CA GLU A 9 65.52 -9.84 -14.51
C GLU A 9 64.00 -10.03 -14.29
N ASN A 10 63.22 -9.95 -15.38
CA ASN A 10 61.75 -9.90 -15.45
C ASN A 10 61.06 -8.58 -15.06
N SER A 11 61.78 -7.46 -15.02
CA SER A 11 61.17 -6.14 -14.80
C SER A 11 60.93 -5.37 -16.12
N THR A 12 59.79 -4.70 -16.24
CA THR A 12 59.49 -3.77 -17.35
C THR A 12 59.73 -2.34 -16.89
N VAL A 13 60.69 -1.65 -17.52
CA VAL A 13 60.98 -0.23 -17.23
C VAL A 13 60.34 0.65 -18.30
N ILE A 14 59.48 1.57 -17.87
CA ILE A 14 58.82 2.54 -18.75
C ILE A 14 59.30 3.94 -18.35
N GLN A 15 60.03 4.62 -19.23
CA GLN A 15 60.45 6.02 -19.05
C GLN A 15 59.53 6.95 -19.85
N ILE A 16 58.89 7.90 -19.19
CA ILE A 16 57.98 8.87 -19.80
C ILE A 16 58.40 10.28 -19.38
N ALA A 17 58.50 11.20 -20.34
CA ALA A 17 58.89 12.59 -20.12
C ALA A 17 57.75 13.49 -19.62
N GLY A 18 56.64 12.89 -19.15
CA GLY A 18 55.39 13.53 -18.74
C GLY A 18 54.61 12.61 -17.79
N ASN A 19 53.29 12.78 -17.69
CA ASN A 19 52.46 11.98 -16.78
C ASN A 19 52.22 10.57 -17.36
N LEU A 20 52.49 9.54 -16.55
CA LEU A 20 52.08 8.16 -16.82
C LEU A 20 50.72 7.92 -16.16
N THR A 21 49.66 7.79 -16.95
CA THR A 21 48.35 7.31 -16.48
C THR A 21 48.31 5.80 -16.63
N GLN A 22 48.36 5.05 -15.53
CA GLN A 22 48.10 3.60 -15.52
C GLN A 22 46.64 3.35 -15.14
N GLY A 23 45.88 2.76 -16.06
CA GLY A 23 44.45 2.50 -15.90
C GLY A 23 43.70 2.82 -17.19
N ILE A 24 42.41 2.49 -17.22
CA ILE A 24 41.53 2.86 -18.33
C ILE A 24 41.33 4.38 -18.32
N SER A 25 41.52 5.02 -19.46
CA SER A 25 41.24 6.44 -19.65
C SER A 25 39.74 6.72 -19.48
N PHE A 26 39.39 7.97 -19.17
CA PHE A 26 37.98 8.38 -19.09
C PHE A 26 37.19 8.02 -20.37
N ALA A 27 37.80 8.23 -21.55
CA ALA A 27 37.18 7.87 -22.83
C ALA A 27 36.94 6.36 -22.98
N GLU A 28 37.85 5.53 -22.46
CA GLU A 28 37.66 4.07 -22.44
C GLU A 28 36.60 3.63 -21.43
N CYS A 29 36.54 4.27 -20.26
CA CYS A 29 35.48 4.07 -19.27
C CYS A 29 34.10 4.46 -19.84
N GLU A 30 34.00 5.62 -20.50
CA GLU A 30 32.78 6.10 -21.16
C GLU A 30 32.34 5.13 -22.27
N ARG A 31 33.29 4.67 -23.09
CA ARG A 31 33.01 3.68 -24.13
C ARG A 31 32.54 2.35 -23.55
N LEU A 32 33.19 1.86 -22.50
CA LEU A 32 32.83 0.61 -21.83
C LEU A 32 31.44 0.71 -21.18
N PHE A 33 31.14 1.82 -20.53
CA PHE A 33 29.83 2.07 -19.94
C PHE A 33 28.73 2.17 -21.00
N ASN A 34 28.97 2.88 -22.10
CA ASN A 34 28.04 2.97 -23.22
C ASN A 34 27.79 1.60 -23.86
N LEU A 35 28.84 0.79 -24.07
CA LEU A 35 28.69 -0.57 -24.59
C LEU A 35 27.85 -1.43 -23.64
N LEU A 36 28.17 -1.41 -22.34
CA LEU A 36 27.43 -2.14 -21.32
C LEU A 36 25.97 -1.70 -21.28
N LEU A 37 25.68 -0.40 -21.40
CA LEU A 37 24.33 0.13 -21.44
C LEU A 37 23.59 -0.28 -22.72
N THR A 38 24.18 -0.10 -23.90
CA THR A 38 23.56 -0.45 -25.18
C THR A 38 23.28 -1.95 -25.29
N GLU A 39 24.16 -2.81 -24.77
CA GLU A 39 23.96 -4.26 -24.79
C GLU A 39 22.95 -4.73 -23.74
N ASN A 40 22.92 -4.12 -22.54
CA ASN A 40 22.04 -4.57 -21.46
C ASN A 40 20.66 -3.90 -21.44
N PHE A 41 20.54 -2.65 -21.90
CA PHE A 41 19.29 -1.90 -21.79
C PHE A 41 18.12 -2.56 -22.53
N PRO A 42 18.25 -3.03 -23.80
CA PRO A 42 17.16 -3.73 -24.47
C PRO A 42 16.72 -5.00 -23.74
N ARG A 43 17.68 -5.72 -23.15
CA ARG A 43 17.40 -6.91 -22.34
C ARG A 43 16.63 -6.55 -21.06
N LEU A 44 17.04 -5.48 -20.37
CA LEU A 44 16.35 -5.00 -19.16
C LEU A 44 14.94 -4.48 -19.48
N GLU A 45 14.76 -3.80 -20.61
CA GLU A 45 13.46 -3.36 -21.11
C GLU A 45 12.54 -4.55 -21.41
N ALA A 46 13.04 -5.57 -22.10
CA ALA A 46 12.28 -6.79 -22.39
C ALA A 46 11.86 -7.53 -21.10
N ILE A 47 12.75 -7.61 -20.11
CA ILE A 47 12.41 -8.18 -18.79
C ILE A 47 11.33 -7.33 -18.11
N ALA A 48 11.48 -6.01 -18.09
CA ALA A 48 10.47 -5.13 -17.48
C ALA A 48 9.11 -5.25 -18.17
N ALA A 49 9.07 -5.34 -19.50
CA ALA A 49 7.84 -5.55 -20.27
C ALA A 49 7.19 -6.90 -19.99
N SER A 50 7.98 -7.99 -19.91
CA SER A 50 7.48 -9.32 -19.55
C SER A 50 6.89 -9.32 -18.13
N THR A 51 7.62 -8.78 -17.15
CA THR A 51 7.16 -8.69 -15.76
C THR A 51 5.90 -7.84 -15.65
N ALA A 52 5.83 -6.70 -16.35
CA ALA A 52 4.64 -5.86 -16.37
C ALA A 52 3.42 -6.63 -16.92
N LYS A 53 3.61 -7.42 -17.98
CA LYS A 53 2.55 -8.26 -18.55
C LYS A 53 2.09 -9.33 -17.56
N GLU A 54 3.02 -10.06 -16.93
CA GLU A 54 2.68 -11.08 -15.92
C GLU A 54 1.87 -10.50 -14.76
N ASN A 55 2.23 -9.29 -14.30
CA ASN A 55 1.48 -8.59 -13.26
C ASN A 55 0.05 -8.26 -13.74
N VAL A 56 -0.10 -7.75 -14.97
CA VAL A 56 -1.42 -7.43 -15.54
C VAL A 56 -2.27 -8.69 -15.72
N ASP A 57 -1.68 -9.78 -16.21
CA ASP A 57 -2.38 -11.07 -16.35
C ASP A 57 -2.90 -11.57 -15.00
N ALA A 58 -2.14 -11.36 -13.91
CA ALA A 58 -2.59 -11.68 -12.55
C ALA A 58 -3.81 -10.84 -12.12
N LEU A 59 -3.83 -9.53 -12.41
CA LEU A 59 -4.99 -8.68 -12.14
C LEU A 59 -6.21 -9.13 -12.97
N VAL A 60 -6.03 -9.37 -14.26
CA VAL A 60 -7.12 -9.80 -15.16
C VAL A 60 -7.74 -11.10 -14.64
N LYS A 61 -6.90 -12.08 -14.28
CA LYS A 61 -7.37 -13.33 -13.71
C LYS A 61 -8.17 -13.12 -12.42
N ALA A 62 -7.61 -12.39 -11.45
CA ALA A 62 -8.28 -12.14 -10.16
C ALA A 62 -9.61 -11.38 -10.33
N THR A 63 -9.64 -10.40 -11.24
CA THR A 63 -10.84 -9.62 -11.53
C THR A 63 -11.91 -10.49 -12.18
N PHE A 64 -11.53 -11.32 -13.16
CA PHE A 64 -12.46 -12.25 -13.81
C PHE A 64 -13.05 -13.25 -12.81
N GLU A 65 -12.24 -13.84 -11.94
CA GLU A 65 -12.70 -14.77 -10.90
C GLU A 65 -13.71 -14.12 -9.95
N LYS A 66 -13.49 -12.87 -9.52
CA LYS A 66 -14.43 -12.15 -8.65
C LYS A 66 -15.74 -11.82 -9.37
N ILE A 67 -15.68 -11.35 -10.61
CA ILE A 67 -16.86 -11.07 -11.44
C ILE A 67 -17.68 -12.35 -11.64
N ASP A 68 -17.04 -13.46 -12.02
CA ASP A 68 -17.71 -14.74 -12.26
C ASP A 68 -18.40 -15.26 -10.98
N SER A 69 -17.74 -15.13 -9.82
CA SER A 69 -18.29 -15.57 -8.53
C SER A 69 -19.55 -14.81 -8.08
N LYS A 70 -19.79 -13.62 -8.63
CA LYS A 70 -20.90 -12.71 -8.26
C LYS A 70 -21.68 -12.22 -9.48
N ILE A 71 -21.67 -12.97 -10.59
CA ILE A 71 -22.19 -12.50 -11.88
C ILE A 71 -23.63 -11.96 -11.80
N ASP A 72 -24.46 -12.53 -10.93
CA ASP A 72 -25.85 -12.10 -10.71
C ASP A 72 -25.98 -10.69 -10.09
N GLN A 73 -24.93 -10.18 -9.44
CA GLN A 73 -24.85 -8.87 -8.80
C GLN A 73 -24.17 -7.81 -9.69
N ILE A 74 -23.62 -8.23 -10.84
CA ILE A 74 -22.82 -7.41 -11.75
C ILE A 74 -23.66 -6.90 -12.91
N SER A 75 -23.50 -5.63 -13.27
CA SER A 75 -24.02 -5.06 -14.52
C SER A 75 -22.92 -5.10 -15.57
N VAL A 76 -22.99 -6.08 -16.47
CA VAL A 76 -22.02 -6.24 -17.57
C VAL A 76 -22.05 -5.03 -18.50
N GLU A 77 -23.20 -4.36 -18.61
CA GLU A 77 -23.37 -3.15 -19.42
C GLU A 77 -22.48 -2.00 -18.94
N LYS A 78 -22.17 -1.93 -17.64
CA LYS A 78 -21.25 -0.94 -17.07
C LYS A 78 -19.85 -1.05 -17.67
N LEU A 79 -19.42 -2.23 -18.12
CA LEU A 79 -18.12 -2.39 -18.78
C LEU A 79 -18.02 -1.59 -20.09
N ALA A 80 -19.13 -1.22 -20.74
CA ALA A 80 -19.08 -0.36 -21.92
C ALA A 80 -18.93 1.14 -21.59
N GLN A 81 -19.01 1.53 -20.31
CA GLN A 81 -18.99 2.93 -19.90
C GLN A 81 -17.55 3.50 -19.91
N PRO A 82 -17.33 4.74 -20.41
CA PRO A 82 -16.00 5.32 -20.52
C PRO A 82 -15.26 5.51 -19.19
N ASP A 83 -15.97 5.89 -18.14
CA ASP A 83 -15.46 6.04 -16.77
C ASP A 83 -14.98 4.70 -16.21
N VAL A 84 -15.81 3.65 -16.31
CA VAL A 84 -15.42 2.28 -15.92
C VAL A 84 -14.18 1.81 -16.68
N GLN A 85 -14.13 2.02 -18.00
CA GLN A 85 -12.94 1.68 -18.80
C GLN A 85 -11.70 2.46 -18.34
N SER A 86 -11.86 3.72 -17.96
CA SER A 86 -10.78 4.53 -17.37
C SER A 86 -10.30 3.93 -16.04
N THR A 87 -11.22 3.52 -15.16
CA THR A 87 -10.90 2.87 -13.88
C THR A 87 -10.08 1.60 -14.08
N PHE A 88 -10.50 0.73 -15.00
CA PHE A 88 -9.78 -0.51 -15.32
C PHE A 88 -8.38 -0.22 -15.86
N ASN A 89 -8.25 0.77 -16.74
CA ASN A 89 -6.94 1.19 -17.26
C ASN A 89 -6.02 1.74 -16.17
N ASN A 90 -6.55 2.50 -15.21
CA ASN A 90 -5.79 2.99 -14.06
C ASN A 90 -5.28 1.84 -13.18
N ALA A 91 -6.12 0.82 -12.93
CA ALA A 91 -5.71 -0.38 -12.20
C ALA A 91 -4.60 -1.16 -12.96
N VAL A 92 -4.77 -1.37 -14.26
CA VAL A 92 -3.79 -2.03 -15.14
C VAL A 92 -2.45 -1.30 -15.09
N GLN A 93 -2.44 0.02 -15.22
CA GLN A 93 -1.21 0.81 -15.15
C GLN A 93 -0.56 0.75 -13.76
N GLY A 94 -1.37 0.75 -12.68
CA GLY A 94 -0.90 0.59 -11.31
C GLY A 94 -0.17 -0.74 -11.11
N VAL A 95 -0.80 -1.84 -11.53
CA VAL A 95 -0.27 -3.20 -11.42
C VAL A 95 0.93 -3.42 -12.33
N ALA A 96 0.89 -2.96 -13.58
CA ALA A 96 2.03 -3.07 -14.50
C ALA A 96 3.30 -2.43 -13.92
N ARG A 97 3.16 -1.29 -13.23
CA ARG A 97 4.29 -0.52 -12.66
C ARG A 97 4.80 -1.08 -11.33
N LYS A 98 3.93 -1.68 -10.51
CA LYS A 98 4.25 -2.04 -9.11
C LYS A 98 4.29 -3.53 -8.85
N GLY A 99 3.57 -4.33 -9.64
CA GLY A 99 3.49 -5.78 -9.53
C GLY A 99 3.11 -6.25 -8.13
N THR A 100 3.85 -7.22 -7.61
CA THR A 100 3.63 -7.83 -6.29
C THR A 100 3.80 -6.89 -5.10
N LYS A 101 4.20 -5.63 -5.31
CA LYS A 101 4.29 -4.61 -4.25
C LYS A 101 2.94 -4.02 -3.86
N ILE A 102 1.89 -4.33 -4.60
CA ILE A 102 0.52 -3.86 -4.34
C ILE A 102 -0.41 -5.04 -4.14
N ASP A 103 -1.54 -4.78 -3.48
CA ASP A 103 -2.57 -5.78 -3.27
C ASP A 103 -3.45 -5.90 -4.52
N ILE A 104 -3.09 -6.84 -5.40
CA ILE A 104 -3.82 -7.11 -6.66
C ILE A 104 -5.24 -7.60 -6.37
N ASP A 105 -5.41 -8.39 -5.32
CA ASP A 105 -6.70 -8.95 -4.93
C ASP A 105 -7.67 -7.84 -4.48
N LEU A 106 -7.18 -6.88 -3.69
CA LEU A 106 -7.95 -5.69 -3.33
C LEU A 106 -8.32 -4.84 -4.55
N LEU A 107 -7.40 -4.63 -5.51
CA LEU A 107 -7.75 -3.92 -6.74
C LEU A 107 -8.85 -4.64 -7.53
N ALA A 108 -8.78 -5.96 -7.63
CA ALA A 108 -9.81 -6.76 -8.26
C ALA A 108 -11.17 -6.62 -7.53
N GLU A 109 -11.18 -6.55 -6.20
CA GLU A 109 -12.41 -6.29 -5.39
C GLU A 109 -13.01 -4.91 -5.68
N LEU A 110 -12.15 -3.90 -5.81
CA LEU A 110 -12.60 -2.54 -6.15
C LEU A 110 -13.18 -2.50 -7.58
N LEU A 111 -12.54 -3.14 -8.55
CA LEU A 111 -13.04 -3.22 -9.93
C LEU A 111 -14.36 -3.99 -10.02
N GLU A 112 -14.50 -5.08 -9.26
CA GLU A 112 -15.77 -5.82 -9.13
C GLU A 112 -16.86 -4.93 -8.55
N SER A 113 -16.56 -4.24 -7.44
CA SER A 113 -17.50 -3.33 -6.78
C SER A 113 -17.95 -2.19 -7.72
N ARG A 114 -17.04 -1.70 -8.58
CA ARG A 114 -17.32 -0.61 -9.53
C ARG A 114 -18.43 -0.95 -10.53
N ILE A 115 -18.59 -2.23 -10.85
CA ILE A 115 -19.56 -2.71 -11.86
C ILE A 115 -20.77 -3.41 -11.23
N GLU A 116 -20.95 -3.33 -9.91
CA GLU A 116 -22.16 -3.79 -9.25
C GLU A 116 -23.42 -3.05 -9.75
N LYS A 117 -24.54 -3.77 -9.83
CA LYS A 117 -25.84 -3.27 -10.34
C LYS A 117 -26.37 -2.07 -9.56
N ASP A 118 -26.23 -2.11 -8.24
CA ASP A 118 -26.91 -1.18 -7.34
C ASP A 118 -25.93 -0.17 -6.69
N SER A 119 -24.75 0.03 -7.28
CA SER A 119 -23.83 1.10 -6.85
C SER A 119 -24.35 2.49 -7.26
N THR A 120 -24.14 3.49 -6.40
CA THR A 120 -24.51 4.89 -6.67
C THR A 120 -23.35 5.64 -7.32
N ASP A 121 -23.62 6.71 -8.08
CA ASP A 121 -22.58 7.55 -8.67
C ASP A 121 -21.56 8.06 -7.64
N TYR A 122 -22.01 8.33 -6.41
CA TYR A 122 -21.12 8.75 -5.32
C TYR A 122 -20.16 7.63 -4.90
N ILE A 123 -20.68 6.42 -4.70
CA ILE A 123 -19.86 5.25 -4.35
C ILE A 123 -18.91 4.90 -5.51
N ASP A 124 -19.40 4.95 -6.75
CA ASP A 124 -18.60 4.72 -7.96
C ASP A 124 -17.41 5.69 -8.04
N ASN A 125 -17.65 6.99 -7.83
CA ASN A 125 -16.57 7.98 -7.75
C ASN A 125 -15.55 7.69 -6.62
N CYS A 126 -16.01 7.20 -5.47
CA CYS A 126 -15.13 6.85 -4.36
C CYS A 126 -14.29 5.59 -4.66
N ILE A 127 -14.88 4.60 -5.35
CA ILE A 127 -14.18 3.41 -5.82
C ILE A 127 -13.11 3.79 -6.85
N GLU A 128 -13.45 4.67 -7.80
CA GLU A 128 -12.49 5.17 -8.80
C GLU A 128 -11.27 5.84 -8.16
N ALA A 129 -11.52 6.73 -7.19
CA ALA A 129 -10.47 7.35 -6.41
C ALA A 129 -9.64 6.31 -5.63
N ALA A 130 -10.27 5.31 -5.03
CA ALA A 130 -9.59 4.23 -4.32
C ALA A 130 -8.65 3.42 -5.25
N VAL A 131 -9.10 3.08 -6.46
CA VAL A 131 -8.29 2.37 -7.47
C VAL A 131 -7.03 3.14 -7.85
N GLU A 132 -7.11 4.47 -7.93
CA GLU A 132 -5.94 5.32 -8.20
C GLU A 132 -4.99 5.47 -7.00
N MET A 133 -5.50 5.30 -5.78
CA MET A 133 -4.74 5.48 -4.54
C MET A 133 -3.98 4.22 -4.14
N VAL A 134 -4.59 3.03 -4.27
CA VAL A 134 -4.01 1.75 -3.82
C VAL A 134 -2.58 1.52 -4.35
N PRO A 135 -2.26 1.74 -5.64
CA PRO A 135 -0.90 1.51 -6.15
C PRO A 135 0.18 2.45 -5.60
N LYS A 136 -0.22 3.52 -4.91
CA LYS A 136 0.66 4.53 -4.31
C LYS A 136 0.99 4.22 -2.85
N LEU A 137 0.24 3.32 -2.21
CA LEU A 137 0.44 2.93 -0.82
C LEU A 137 1.49 1.82 -0.69
N THR A 138 2.29 1.87 0.36
CA THR A 138 3.12 0.73 0.77
C THR A 138 2.29 -0.28 1.55
N SER A 139 2.79 -1.52 1.70
CA SER A 139 2.02 -2.60 2.35
C SER A 139 1.60 -2.26 3.78
N ASP A 140 2.45 -1.58 4.54
CA ASP A 140 2.17 -1.12 5.90
C ASP A 140 1.16 0.05 5.94
N MET A 141 1.25 1.00 5.00
CA MET A 141 0.24 2.07 4.86
C MET A 141 -1.14 1.48 4.54
N LEU A 142 -1.19 0.50 3.64
CA LEU A 142 -2.43 -0.18 3.29
C LEU A 142 -2.99 -0.97 4.47
N ALA A 143 -2.13 -1.69 5.20
CA ALA A 143 -2.54 -2.54 6.30
C ALA A 143 -3.19 -1.79 7.47
N ILE A 144 -2.87 -0.51 7.69
CA ILE A 144 -3.46 0.25 8.81
C ILE A 144 -4.84 0.87 8.51
N LEU A 145 -5.23 1.03 7.24
CA LEU A 145 -6.50 1.68 6.87
C LEU A 145 -7.72 0.99 7.53
N PRO A 146 -7.84 -0.35 7.52
CA PRO A 146 -8.93 -1.06 8.19
C PRO A 146 -9.03 -0.74 9.68
N ALA A 147 -7.89 -0.73 10.37
CA ALA A 147 -7.83 -0.45 11.80
C ALA A 147 -8.18 1.00 12.13
N LEU A 148 -7.72 1.96 11.31
CA LEU A 148 -8.12 3.36 11.43
C LEU A 148 -9.64 3.52 11.33
N HIS A 149 -10.25 2.97 10.28
CA HIS A 149 -11.69 3.04 10.09
C HIS A 149 -12.44 2.37 11.24
N PHE A 150 -12.00 1.18 11.65
CA PHE A 150 -12.59 0.43 12.74
C PHE A 150 -12.59 1.22 14.05
N ILE A 151 -11.44 1.75 14.47
CA ILE A 151 -11.30 2.45 15.76
C ILE A 151 -12.03 3.81 15.76
N GLN A 152 -12.01 4.52 14.63
CA GLN A 152 -12.52 5.90 14.55
C GLN A 152 -14.01 5.99 14.20
N SER A 153 -14.52 5.05 13.40
CA SER A 153 -15.85 5.15 12.79
C SER A 153 -16.81 4.04 13.18
N LEU A 154 -16.29 2.88 13.61
CA LEU A 154 -17.14 1.75 13.96
C LEU A 154 -17.39 1.69 15.47
N THR A 155 -18.59 1.25 15.84
CA THR A 155 -18.97 1.03 17.24
C THR A 155 -19.27 -0.44 17.45
N TRP A 156 -18.74 -1.01 18.52
CA TRP A 156 -19.03 -2.39 18.91
C TRP A 156 -19.70 -2.41 20.27
N SER A 157 -20.97 -2.82 20.29
CA SER A 157 -21.81 -2.72 21.49
C SER A 157 -21.78 -3.98 22.35
N ASN A 158 -21.37 -5.13 21.81
CA ASN A 158 -21.37 -6.40 22.54
C ASN A 158 -20.11 -6.55 23.41
N PRO A 159 -20.21 -6.42 24.75
CA PRO A 159 -19.04 -6.44 25.63
C PRO A 159 -18.38 -7.81 25.73
N ALA A 160 -19.06 -8.89 25.32
CA ALA A 160 -18.49 -10.25 25.34
C ALA A 160 -17.54 -10.51 24.16
N GLU A 161 -17.72 -9.79 23.06
CA GLU A 161 -16.97 -10.00 21.82
C GLU A 161 -15.92 -8.92 21.57
N VAL A 162 -16.08 -7.74 22.18
CA VAL A 162 -15.24 -6.58 21.89
C VAL A 162 -13.73 -6.88 22.00
N ASP A 163 -13.29 -7.62 23.01
CA ASP A 163 -11.85 -7.95 23.14
C ASP A 163 -11.34 -8.76 21.94
N ASN A 164 -12.11 -9.79 21.57
CA ASN A 164 -11.77 -10.66 20.45
C ASN A 164 -11.76 -9.90 19.13
N VAL A 165 -12.73 -9.00 18.92
CA VAL A 165 -12.82 -8.19 17.70
C VAL A 165 -11.62 -7.26 17.58
N TYR A 166 -11.24 -6.56 18.65
CA TYR A 166 -10.02 -5.76 18.65
C TYR A 166 -8.76 -6.61 18.45
N GLY A 167 -8.74 -7.83 19.00
CA GLY A 167 -7.68 -8.81 18.75
C GLY A 167 -7.56 -9.19 17.27
N LEU A 168 -8.68 -9.44 16.59
CA LEU A 168 -8.69 -9.73 15.15
C LEU A 168 -8.17 -8.55 14.34
N ILE A 169 -8.58 -7.32 14.67
CA ILE A 169 -8.07 -6.09 14.05
C ILE A 169 -6.57 -5.96 14.27
N TYR A 170 -6.09 -6.24 15.48
CA TYR A 170 -4.67 -6.17 15.76
C TYR A 170 -3.87 -7.18 14.91
N ASP A 171 -4.28 -8.45 14.92
CA ASP A 171 -3.54 -9.52 14.26
C ASP A 171 -3.50 -9.34 12.74
N HIS A 172 -4.63 -8.95 12.11
CA HIS A 172 -4.72 -8.84 10.65
C HIS A 172 -4.14 -7.53 10.11
N PHE A 173 -4.19 -6.45 10.90
CA PHE A 173 -3.94 -5.09 10.40
C PHE A 173 -2.86 -4.35 11.19
N LEU A 174 -3.07 -4.10 12.49
CA LEU A 174 -2.13 -3.24 13.26
C LEU A 174 -0.74 -3.86 13.38
N SER A 175 -0.63 -5.17 13.59
CA SER A 175 0.64 -5.90 13.71
C SER A 175 1.56 -5.73 12.50
N ARG A 176 1.00 -5.41 11.33
CA ARG A 176 1.73 -5.17 10.07
C ARG A 176 2.17 -3.72 9.90
N GLY A 177 1.74 -2.83 10.80
CA GLY A 177 2.02 -1.40 10.80
C GLY A 177 3.26 -0.99 11.62
N ASP A 178 4.16 -1.91 11.95
CA ASP A 178 5.32 -1.61 12.80
C ASP A 178 6.22 -0.49 12.24
N ASP A 179 6.36 -0.43 10.92
CA ASP A 179 7.16 0.62 10.26
C ASP A 179 6.40 1.93 10.04
N MET A 180 5.17 2.06 10.57
CA MET A 180 4.41 3.30 10.46
C MET A 180 5.08 4.44 11.21
N SER A 181 5.09 5.60 10.57
CA SER A 181 5.66 6.83 11.11
C SER A 181 4.82 8.03 10.71
N ARG A 182 5.01 9.15 11.40
CA ARG A 182 4.35 10.42 11.07
C ARG A 182 4.58 10.86 9.63
N SER A 183 5.77 10.61 9.07
CA SER A 183 6.05 10.90 7.66
C SER A 183 5.18 10.07 6.73
N LYS A 184 4.98 8.78 7.03
CA LYS A 184 4.09 7.91 6.26
C LYS A 184 2.63 8.34 6.37
N LEU A 185 2.16 8.76 7.55
CA LEU A 185 0.81 9.31 7.71
C LEU A 185 0.59 10.58 6.86
N LYS A 186 1.58 11.48 6.82
CA LYS A 186 1.54 12.66 5.94
C LYS A 186 1.56 12.27 4.45
N THR A 187 2.34 11.26 4.08
CA THR A 187 2.33 10.72 2.71
C THR A 187 0.96 10.16 2.35
N MET A 188 0.34 9.38 3.23
CA MET A 188 -1.03 8.87 3.04
C MET A 188 -2.02 10.01 2.82
N ALA A 189 -1.93 11.08 3.63
CA ALA A 189 -2.76 12.26 3.42
C ALA A 189 -2.50 12.94 2.06
N SER A 190 -1.24 13.04 1.63
CA SER A 190 -0.90 13.59 0.31
C SER A 190 -1.36 12.72 -0.87
N ILE A 191 -1.49 11.41 -0.67
CA ILE A 191 -2.08 10.48 -1.64
C ILE A 191 -3.60 10.69 -1.74
N GLY A 192 -4.23 11.17 -0.66
CA GLY A 192 -5.66 11.46 -0.60
C GLY A 192 -6.49 10.41 0.15
N VAL A 193 -5.87 9.38 0.75
CA VAL A 193 -6.59 8.35 1.52
C VAL A 193 -7.03 8.82 2.91
N GLY A 194 -6.51 9.97 3.36
CA GLY A 194 -6.86 10.54 4.66
C GLY A 194 -6.55 12.02 4.75
N SER A 195 -7.01 12.64 5.82
CA SER A 195 -6.67 13.99 6.24
C SER A 195 -5.76 13.92 7.45
N TYR A 196 -4.59 14.54 7.35
CA TYR A 196 -3.65 14.61 8.47
C TYR A 196 -4.04 15.76 9.40
N VAL A 197 -4.28 15.45 10.67
CA VAL A 197 -4.66 16.43 11.69
C VAL A 197 -3.58 16.49 12.77
N ASN A 198 -3.11 17.69 13.06
CA ASN A 198 -2.09 17.91 14.07
C ASN A 198 -2.72 18.05 15.47
N ILE A 199 -3.27 16.95 15.97
CA ILE A 199 -3.84 16.85 17.32
C ILE A 199 -2.86 16.09 18.22
N MET A 200 -2.72 16.58 19.46
CA MET A 200 -1.98 15.87 20.50
C MET A 200 -2.77 14.61 20.88
N GLY A 201 -2.12 13.45 20.79
CA GLY A 201 -2.76 12.18 21.15
C GLY A 201 -3.22 12.19 22.59
N SER A 202 -4.41 11.66 22.84
CA SER A 202 -4.86 11.26 24.16
C SER A 202 -4.75 9.74 24.28
N ASN A 203 -4.86 9.21 25.50
CA ASN A 203 -5.00 7.77 25.69
C ASN A 203 -6.38 7.35 25.14
N THR A 204 -6.39 6.66 24.00
CA THR A 204 -7.62 6.25 23.31
C THR A 204 -8.39 5.23 24.14
N PHE A 205 -7.71 4.35 24.88
CA PHE A 205 -8.36 3.39 25.77
C PHE A 205 -9.13 4.09 26.89
N GLU A 206 -8.55 5.12 27.53
CA GLU A 206 -9.24 5.93 28.53
C GLU A 206 -10.45 6.68 27.93
N GLY A 207 -10.30 7.24 26.72
CA GLY A 207 -11.43 7.84 26.00
C GLY A 207 -12.56 6.85 25.70
N MET A 208 -12.24 5.57 25.47
CA MET A 208 -13.24 4.51 25.32
C MET A 208 -13.90 4.13 26.65
N LYS A 209 -13.18 4.17 27.78
CA LYS A 209 -13.75 3.93 29.12
C LYS A 209 -14.82 4.95 29.50
N GLU A 210 -14.59 6.21 29.17
CA GLU A 210 -15.56 7.28 29.41
C GLU A 210 -16.87 7.07 28.64
N LYS A 211 -16.78 6.53 27.41
CA LYS A 211 -17.93 6.31 26.52
C LYS A 211 -18.67 5.00 26.78
N ASN A 212 -18.02 4.01 27.39
CA ASN A 212 -18.56 2.65 27.50
C ASN A 212 -18.65 2.19 28.95
N ASN A 213 -19.87 2.03 29.45
CA ASN A 213 -20.14 1.62 30.83
C ASN A 213 -19.46 0.30 31.22
N TYR A 214 -19.30 -0.64 30.28
CA TYR A 214 -18.68 -1.95 30.54
C TYR A 214 -17.16 -1.88 30.76
N LEU A 215 -16.52 -0.74 30.45
CA LEU A 215 -15.08 -0.49 30.61
C LEU A 215 -14.74 0.35 31.85
N GLN A 216 -15.73 0.85 32.61
CA GLN A 216 -15.49 1.76 33.75
C GLN A 216 -14.91 1.08 35.01
N GLY A 217 -14.60 -0.22 34.96
CA GLY A 217 -14.00 -0.96 36.08
C GLY A 217 -12.49 -0.68 36.26
N ILE A 218 -12.01 -0.82 37.49
CA ILE A 218 -10.60 -0.56 37.88
C ILE A 218 -9.60 -1.49 37.13
N ASP A 219 -10.05 -2.67 36.68
CA ASP A 219 -9.22 -3.67 36.00
C ASP A 219 -9.61 -3.90 34.52
N ALA A 220 -10.16 -2.87 33.84
CA ALA A 220 -10.64 -3.01 32.47
C ALA A 220 -9.54 -3.48 31.49
N GLU A 221 -8.29 -3.05 31.69
CA GLU A 221 -7.14 -3.46 30.87
C GLU A 221 -6.84 -4.97 31.01
N LEU A 222 -7.02 -5.52 32.21
CA LEU A 222 -6.84 -6.96 32.48
C LEU A 222 -7.99 -7.79 31.93
N LYS A 223 -9.20 -7.22 31.90
CA LYS A 223 -10.40 -7.87 31.37
C LYS A 223 -10.46 -7.82 29.84
N TYR A 224 -9.92 -6.77 29.24
CA TYR A 224 -9.91 -6.51 27.80
C TYR A 224 -8.47 -6.30 27.27
N PRO A 225 -7.57 -7.29 27.42
CA PRO A 225 -6.15 -7.14 27.12
C PRO A 225 -5.89 -6.92 25.62
N ARG A 226 -6.70 -7.49 24.74
CA ARG A 226 -6.52 -7.40 23.28
C ARG A 226 -6.99 -6.04 22.76
N MET A 227 -8.10 -5.53 23.31
CA MET A 227 -8.54 -4.15 23.08
C MET A 227 -7.48 -3.15 23.56
N TYR A 228 -6.96 -3.34 24.77
CA TYR A 228 -5.91 -2.48 25.31
C TYR A 228 -4.65 -2.51 24.42
N GLN A 229 -4.19 -3.70 24.01
CA GLN A 229 -3.04 -3.86 23.11
C GLN A 229 -3.23 -3.08 21.80
N ALA A 230 -4.39 -3.24 21.15
CA ALA A 230 -4.70 -2.59 19.89
C ALA A 230 -4.73 -1.06 20.00
N LEU A 231 -5.40 -0.53 21.03
CA LEU A 231 -5.51 0.91 21.24
C LEU A 231 -4.19 1.54 21.67
N ASN A 232 -3.41 0.85 22.51
CA ASN A 232 -2.07 1.32 22.87
C ASN A 232 -1.13 1.34 21.64
N PHE A 233 -1.19 0.34 20.75
CA PHE A 233 -0.44 0.39 19.50
C PHE A 233 -0.87 1.58 18.63
N TYR A 234 -2.17 1.80 18.50
CA TYR A 234 -2.74 2.92 17.75
C TYR A 234 -2.23 4.28 18.27
N ASP A 235 -2.19 4.46 19.60
CA ASP A 235 -1.68 5.66 20.25
C ASP A 235 -0.16 5.81 20.06
N GLN A 236 0.61 4.73 20.25
CA GLN A 236 2.07 4.73 20.11
C GLN A 236 2.54 5.11 18.69
N LYS A 237 1.74 4.76 17.67
CA LYS A 237 2.02 5.08 16.27
C LYS A 237 1.43 6.41 15.81
N ASP A 238 0.84 7.19 16.74
CA ASP A 238 0.14 8.45 16.46
C ASP A 238 -0.94 8.32 15.37
N LEU A 239 -1.61 7.15 15.29
CA LEU A 239 -2.57 6.87 14.21
C LEU A 239 -3.81 7.79 14.26
N HIS A 240 -4.12 8.35 15.43
CA HIS A 240 -5.16 9.38 15.60
C HIS A 240 -4.92 10.64 14.76
N GLN A 241 -3.70 10.87 14.27
CA GLN A 241 -3.38 12.01 13.42
C GLN A 241 -3.86 11.83 11.98
N LEU A 242 -4.37 10.67 11.59
CA LEU A 242 -4.91 10.41 10.26
C LEU A 242 -6.38 10.01 10.35
N THR A 243 -7.26 10.79 9.74
CA THR A 243 -8.68 10.44 9.57
C THR A 243 -8.94 10.12 8.12
N LEU A 244 -9.59 8.99 7.82
CA LEU A 244 -9.79 8.56 6.45
C LEU A 244 -10.75 9.47 5.68
N THR A 245 -10.44 9.73 4.41
CA THR A 245 -11.38 10.29 3.44
C THR A 245 -12.34 9.18 2.98
N THR A 246 -13.44 9.52 2.31
CA THR A 246 -14.38 8.51 1.78
C THR A 246 -13.69 7.46 0.91
N PRO A 247 -12.80 7.79 -0.06
CA PRO A 247 -12.05 6.78 -0.80
C PRO A 247 -11.13 5.92 0.09
N GLY A 248 -10.53 6.51 1.13
CA GLY A 248 -9.77 5.75 2.14
C GLY A 248 -10.64 4.78 2.92
N GLN A 249 -11.88 5.17 3.25
CA GLN A 249 -12.87 4.30 3.87
C GLN A 249 -13.31 3.17 2.94
N VAL A 250 -13.51 3.43 1.63
CA VAL A 250 -13.79 2.36 0.65
C VAL A 250 -12.72 1.26 0.72
N ILE A 251 -11.44 1.65 0.71
CA ILE A 251 -10.32 0.70 0.82
C ILE A 251 -10.40 -0.06 2.14
N ALA A 252 -10.59 0.66 3.25
CA ALA A 252 -10.66 0.08 4.59
C ALA A 252 -11.81 -0.93 4.71
N ILE A 253 -13.00 -0.57 4.23
CA ILE A 253 -14.21 -1.41 4.25
C ILE A 253 -13.98 -2.67 3.44
N LYS A 254 -13.49 -2.57 2.19
CA LYS A 254 -13.21 -3.75 1.35
C LYS A 254 -12.24 -4.73 2.00
N MET A 255 -11.23 -4.22 2.70
CA MET A 255 -10.31 -5.07 3.47
C MET A 255 -10.96 -5.66 4.73
N LEU A 256 -11.85 -4.93 5.40
CA LEU A 256 -12.61 -5.42 6.56
C LEU A 256 -13.64 -6.50 6.17
N GLU A 257 -14.22 -6.45 4.96
CA GLU A 257 -15.15 -7.48 4.45
C GLU A 257 -14.55 -8.90 4.52
N LYS A 258 -13.21 -9.02 4.42
CA LYS A 258 -12.49 -10.30 4.51
C LYS A 258 -12.58 -10.96 5.89
N ILE A 259 -12.73 -10.16 6.94
CA ILE A 259 -12.85 -10.65 8.33
C ILE A 259 -14.27 -10.47 8.88
N PHE A 260 -15.05 -9.56 8.32
CA PHE A 260 -16.46 -9.31 8.65
C PHE A 260 -17.31 -9.36 7.37
N PRO A 261 -17.70 -10.56 6.89
CA PRO A 261 -18.39 -10.73 5.61
C PRO A 261 -19.76 -10.03 5.50
N SER A 262 -20.34 -9.60 6.63
CA SER A 262 -21.57 -8.82 6.65
C SER A 262 -21.38 -7.34 6.32
N MET A 263 -20.14 -6.86 6.27
CA MET A 263 -19.84 -5.47 5.90
C MET A 263 -20.03 -5.29 4.39
N ASN A 264 -20.54 -4.13 3.96
CA ASN A 264 -20.60 -3.77 2.55
C ASN A 264 -20.46 -2.25 2.39
N LEU A 265 -20.02 -1.75 1.23
CA LEU A 265 -19.80 -0.31 1.03
C LEU A 265 -21.06 0.55 1.25
N ARG A 266 -22.25 0.04 0.91
CA ARG A 266 -23.48 0.85 0.96
C ARG A 266 -23.91 1.16 2.37
N ASP A 267 -23.74 0.22 3.29
CA ASP A 267 -24.19 0.40 4.67
C ASP A 267 -23.33 1.43 5.44
N PHE A 268 -22.12 1.71 4.94
CA PHE A 268 -21.14 2.55 5.63
C PHE A 268 -20.83 3.88 4.93
N LEU A 269 -21.33 4.10 3.70
CA LEU A 269 -21.05 5.30 2.89
C LEU A 269 -22.31 6.10 2.48
N GLN A 270 -23.47 5.78 3.05
CA GLN A 270 -24.71 6.59 2.95
C GLN A 270 -24.67 7.81 3.87
#